data_AF-A0A7S1ZRQ3-F1
#
_entry.id   AF-A0A7S1ZRQ3-F1
#
_cell.length_a   1.000
_cell.length_b   1.000
_cell.length_c   1.000
_cell.angle_alpha   90.00
_cell.angle_beta   90.00
_cell.angle_gamma   90.00
#
_symmetry.space_group_name_H-M   'P 1'
#
loop_
_entity.id
_entity.type
_entity.pdbx_description
1 polymer ?
#
loop_
_entity_poly.entity_id
_entity_poly.type
_entity_poly.pdbx_seq_one_letter_code
_entity_poly.pdbx_strand_id
1 'polypeptide(L)'
;MSLANRRAALRVIRSKGLIWLGSQQGHWQQCMASLAGQKLSVSFGAPWAAAINGGKDDSGIPQDTSGSDSAELQGQSTKWQKPWGDRRTELVVIGHDMNHNEIVAALE
;
A
#
# COMPACT_ATOMS: atom_id res chain seq x y z
N MET A 1 16.83 13.52 -0.23
CA MET A 1 15.62 13.89 0.54
C MET A 1 15.67 15.39 0.82
N SER A 2 14.63 16.14 0.46
CA SER A 2 14.62 17.61 0.63
C SER A 2 14.54 18.01 2.10
N LEU A 3 14.92 19.26 2.42
CA LEU A 3 14.80 19.81 3.78
C LEU A 3 13.33 19.87 4.25
N ALA A 4 12.39 20.05 3.32
CA ALA A 4 10.95 20.05 3.59
C ALA A 4 10.47 18.66 4.01
N ASN A 5 10.88 17.60 3.29
CA ASN A 5 10.48 16.22 3.60
C ASN A 5 10.98 15.81 5.00
N ARG A 6 12.16 16.29 5.41
CA ARG A 6 12.71 16.02 6.75
C ARG A 6 11.89 16.70 7.85
N ARG A 7 11.41 17.92 7.62
CA ARG A 7 10.53 18.63 8.57
C ARG A 7 9.17 17.94 8.70
N ALA A 8 8.60 17.49 7.59
CA ALA A 8 7.35 16.75 7.58
C ALA A 8 7.46 15.45 8.42
N ALA A 9 8.54 14.68 8.21
CA ALA A 9 8.79 13.45 8.96
C ALA A 9 8.94 13.66 10.47
N LEU A 10 9.49 14.80 10.92
CA LEU A 10 9.66 15.11 12.35
C LEU A 10 8.33 15.36 13.08
N ARG A 11 7.26 15.67 12.35
CA ARG A 11 5.91 15.86 12.93
C ARG A 11 5.17 14.54 13.14
N VAL A 12 5.64 13.44 12.54
CA VAL A 12 5.01 12.12 12.62
C VAL A 12 5.40 11.43 13.93
N ILE A 13 4.39 10.99 14.69
CA ILE A 13 4.54 10.25 15.94
C ILE A 13 4.35 8.74 15.69
N ARG A 14 3.37 8.38 14.84
CA ARG A 14 3.10 6.99 14.45
C ARG A 14 2.67 6.90 12.99
N SER A 15 2.92 5.77 12.36
CA SER A 15 2.21 5.39 11.14
C SER A 15 1.95 3.89 11.11
N LYS A 16 0.90 3.49 10.39
CA LYS A 16 0.62 2.08 10.13
C LYS A 16 -0.09 1.95 8.80
N GLY A 17 0.18 0.88 8.08
CA GLY A 17 -0.62 0.56 6.92
C GLY A 17 0.02 -0.42 5.95
N LEU A 18 -0.74 -0.71 4.91
CA LEU A 18 -0.32 -1.57 3.80
C LEU A 18 0.65 -0.77 2.93
N ILE A 19 1.80 -1.36 2.61
CA ILE A 19 2.79 -0.77 1.70
C ILE A 19 3.12 -1.76 0.60
N TRP A 20 3.31 -1.23 -0.61
CA TRP A 20 3.93 -1.97 -1.71
C TRP A 20 5.40 -1.56 -1.81
N LEU A 21 6.32 -2.53 -1.76
CA LEU A 21 7.76 -2.29 -1.80
C LEU A 21 8.36 -2.83 -3.10
N GLY A 22 9.36 -2.12 -3.65
CA GLY A 22 10.10 -2.55 -4.83
C GLY A 22 11.17 -3.63 -4.56
N SER A 23 11.27 -4.16 -3.33
CA SER A 23 12.17 -5.27 -3.02
C SER A 23 11.63 -6.59 -3.59
N GLN A 24 12.50 -7.59 -3.81
CA GLN A 24 12.10 -8.89 -4.35
C GLN A 24 10.92 -9.52 -3.59
N GLN A 25 10.96 -9.50 -2.25
CA GLN A 25 9.88 -10.04 -1.41
C GLN A 25 8.65 -9.12 -1.39
N GLY A 26 8.83 -7.81 -1.27
CA GLY A 26 7.71 -6.87 -1.18
C GLY A 26 7.01 -6.59 -2.51
N HIS A 27 7.65 -6.91 -3.63
CA HIS A 27 7.03 -6.86 -4.95
C HIS A 27 6.03 -8.00 -5.14
N TRP A 28 6.31 -9.16 -4.53
CA TRP A 28 5.45 -10.35 -4.55
C TRP A 28 4.40 -10.34 -3.43
N GLN A 29 4.75 -9.86 -2.23
CA GLN A 29 3.91 -9.94 -1.04
C GLN A 29 3.42 -8.58 -0.55
N GLN A 30 2.22 -8.58 0.02
CA GLN A 30 1.70 -7.47 0.80
C GLN A 30 2.58 -7.24 2.02
N CYS A 31 2.89 -5.98 2.32
CA CYS A 31 3.68 -5.61 3.49
C CYS A 31 2.87 -4.71 4.42
N MET A 32 2.89 -4.99 5.72
CA MET A 32 2.32 -4.11 6.73
C MET A 32 3.44 -3.36 7.44
N ALA A 33 3.46 -2.04 7.25
CA ALA A 33 4.37 -1.14 7.95
C ALA A 33 3.78 -0.70 9.28
N SER A 34 4.63 -0.58 10.29
CA SER A 34 4.29 0.04 11.57
C SER A 34 5.48 0.86 12.07
N LEU A 35 5.27 2.18 12.18
CA LEU A 35 6.18 3.13 12.79
C LEU A 35 5.60 3.60 14.12
N ALA A 36 6.42 3.57 15.17
CA ALA A 36 6.11 4.17 16.45
C ALA A 36 7.35 4.88 17.00
N GLY A 37 7.32 6.21 17.03
CA GLY A 37 8.52 7.01 17.32
C GLY A 37 9.64 6.68 16.33
N GLN A 38 10.76 6.18 16.84
CA GLN A 38 11.93 5.82 16.03
C GLN A 38 11.97 4.34 15.60
N LYS A 39 10.99 3.52 16.01
CA LYS A 39 10.95 2.09 15.69
C LYS A 39 10.07 1.85 14.48
N LEU A 40 10.68 1.39 13.40
CA LEU A 40 10.01 0.89 12.20
C LEU A 40 10.07 -0.64 12.17
N SER A 41 8.93 -1.27 11.90
CA SER A 41 8.84 -2.69 11.60
C SER A 41 8.01 -2.91 10.34
N VAL A 42 8.39 -3.91 9.54
CA VAL A 42 7.66 -4.36 8.37
C VAL A 42 7.41 -5.85 8.51
N SER A 43 6.16 -6.28 8.34
CA SER A 43 5.78 -7.70 8.28
C SER A 43 5.20 -8.04 6.92
N PHE A 44 5.44 -9.26 6.45
CA PHE A 44 4.96 -9.76 5.16
C PHE A 44 3.69 -10.58 5.36
N GLY A 45 2.76 -10.42 4.42
CA GLY A 45 1.47 -11.12 4.41
C GLY A 45 1.28 -11.96 3.15
N ALA A 46 0.01 -12.01 2.70
CA ALA A 46 -0.37 -12.72 1.48
C ALA A 46 0.32 -12.12 0.24
N PRO A 47 0.53 -12.91 -0.83
CA PRO A 47 0.92 -12.37 -2.13
C PRO A 47 -0.11 -11.34 -2.65
N TRP A 48 0.35 -10.43 -3.49
CA TRP A 48 -0.54 -9.61 -4.31
C TRP A 48 -1.23 -10.50 -5.35
N ALA A 49 -2.50 -10.25 -5.66
CA ALA A 49 -3.19 -10.97 -6.73
C ALA A 49 -2.49 -10.75 -8.07
N ALA A 50 -1.94 -9.56 -8.30
CA ALA A 50 -1.14 -9.25 -9.48
C ALA A 50 0.24 -9.95 -9.52
N ALA A 51 0.67 -10.57 -8.43
CA ALA A 51 1.83 -11.46 -8.41
C ALA A 51 1.44 -12.90 -8.76
N ILE A 52 0.21 -13.31 -8.45
CA ILE A 52 -0.32 -14.65 -8.74
C ILE A 52 -0.89 -14.68 -10.15
N ASN A 53 -0.44 -15.62 -11.00
CA ASN A 53 -0.96 -15.84 -12.36
C ASN A 53 -1.04 -14.58 -13.24
N GLY A 54 -0.21 -13.56 -12.95
CA GLY A 54 -0.24 -12.27 -13.64
C GLY A 54 -1.53 -11.47 -13.46
N GLY A 55 -2.27 -11.68 -12.36
CA GLY A 55 -3.54 -11.00 -12.12
C GLY A 55 -4.75 -11.67 -12.75
N LYS A 56 -4.65 -12.95 -13.06
CA LYS A 56 -5.76 -13.75 -13.59
C LYS A 56 -6.37 -14.58 -12.48
N ASP A 57 -7.70 -14.73 -12.50
CA ASP A 57 -8.39 -15.67 -11.63
C ASP A 57 -8.12 -17.13 -12.03
N ASP A 58 -8.68 -18.08 -11.26
CA ASP A 58 -8.51 -19.52 -11.50
C ASP A 58 -9.06 -19.98 -12.86
N SER A 59 -9.95 -19.19 -13.48
CA SER A 59 -10.48 -19.44 -14.83
C SER A 59 -9.61 -18.84 -15.95
N GLY A 60 -8.53 -18.14 -15.58
CA GLY A 60 -7.61 -17.48 -16.50
C GLY A 60 -8.10 -16.11 -16.98
N ILE A 61 -9.18 -15.58 -16.41
CA ILE A 61 -9.74 -14.28 -16.77
C ILE A 61 -9.00 -13.18 -15.99
N PRO A 62 -8.57 -12.09 -16.67
CA PRO A 62 -7.95 -10.95 -16.00
C PRO A 62 -8.87 -10.31 -14.95
N GLN A 63 -8.35 -10.10 -13.74
CA GLN A 63 -9.09 -9.57 -12.59
C GLN A 63 -9.55 -8.11 -12.77
N ASP A 64 -9.05 -7.40 -13.80
CA ASP A 64 -9.54 -6.08 -14.21
C ASP A 64 -10.83 -6.13 -15.03
N THR A 65 -11.20 -7.31 -15.55
CA THR A 65 -12.39 -7.53 -16.40
C THR A 65 -13.57 -8.18 -15.68
N SER A 66 -13.38 -8.72 -14.46
CA SER A 66 -14.43 -9.36 -13.65
C SER A 66 -15.33 -8.35 -12.92
N GLY A 67 -15.60 -7.21 -13.56
CA GLY A 67 -16.48 -6.17 -13.04
C GLY A 67 -17.94 -6.40 -13.39
N SER A 68 -18.62 -7.30 -12.68
CA SER A 68 -20.05 -7.18 -12.30
C SER A 68 -20.51 -8.43 -11.54
N ASP A 69 -21.07 -8.21 -10.35
CA ASP A 69 -22.05 -9.07 -9.66
C ASP A 69 -21.59 -10.16 -8.66
N SER A 70 -20.30 -10.49 -8.52
CA SER A 70 -19.84 -11.40 -7.44
C SER A 70 -19.09 -10.69 -6.30
N ALA A 71 -18.90 -9.37 -6.41
CA ALA A 71 -18.10 -8.55 -5.50
C ALA A 71 -18.81 -8.13 -4.19
N GLU A 72 -20.00 -8.65 -3.90
CA GLU A 72 -20.76 -8.28 -2.69
C GLU A 72 -20.43 -9.16 -1.46
N LEU A 73 -19.69 -10.26 -1.61
CA LEU A 73 -19.47 -11.19 -0.49
C LEU A 73 -18.22 -10.94 0.37
N GLN A 74 -17.30 -10.04 0.01
CA GLN A 74 -16.17 -9.67 0.87
C GLN A 74 -15.83 -8.19 0.68
N GLY A 75 -16.24 -7.35 1.63
CA GLY A 75 -16.31 -5.88 1.58
C GLY A 75 -15.02 -5.07 1.41
N GLN A 76 -14.13 -5.47 0.52
CA GLN A 76 -13.00 -4.65 0.05
C GLN A 76 -12.87 -4.83 -1.47
N SER A 77 -13.60 -4.00 -2.21
CA SER A 77 -13.36 -3.76 -3.64
C SER A 77 -11.88 -3.46 -3.83
N THR A 78 -11.12 -4.44 -4.30
CA THR A 78 -9.69 -4.29 -4.53
C THR A 78 -9.54 -3.56 -5.86
N LYS A 79 -9.30 -2.25 -5.80
CA LYS A 79 -9.21 -1.40 -6.99
C LYS A 79 -7.99 -1.81 -7.83
N TRP A 80 -8.23 -2.50 -8.94
CA TRP A 80 -7.19 -2.83 -9.91
C TRP A 80 -6.72 -1.59 -10.68
N GLN A 81 -5.41 -1.37 -10.76
CA GLN A 81 -4.79 -0.23 -11.47
C GLN A 81 -3.70 -0.70 -12.41
N LYS A 82 -3.86 -0.53 -13.73
CA LYS A 82 -2.80 -0.87 -14.69
C LYS A 82 -1.63 0.12 -14.59
N PRO A 83 -0.36 -0.34 -14.67
CA PRO A 83 0.10 -1.73 -14.84
C PRO A 83 0.30 -2.51 -13.52
N TRP A 84 0.03 -1.89 -12.37
CA TRP A 84 0.42 -2.40 -11.05
C TRP A 84 -0.49 -3.48 -10.46
N GLY A 85 -1.71 -3.59 -10.97
CA GLY A 85 -2.74 -4.51 -10.52
C GLY A 85 -3.38 -4.09 -9.20
N ASP A 86 -3.49 -4.99 -8.23
CA ASP A 86 -4.02 -4.72 -6.90
C ASP A 86 -3.01 -4.11 -5.90
N ARG A 87 -1.75 -3.99 -6.33
CA ARG A 87 -0.64 -3.44 -5.55
C ARG A 87 -0.90 -1.99 -5.20
N ARG A 88 -0.82 -1.67 -3.90
CA ARG A 88 -1.14 -0.33 -3.39
C ARG A 88 -0.43 -0.03 -2.08
N THR A 89 -0.37 1.26 -1.76
CA THR A 89 0.07 1.77 -0.47
C THR A 89 -1.09 2.53 0.18
N GLU A 90 -1.45 2.13 1.39
CA GLU A 90 -2.47 2.75 2.21
C GLU A 90 -1.88 2.96 3.60
N LEU A 91 -1.65 4.22 3.97
CA LEU A 91 -1.00 4.58 5.22
C LEU A 91 -1.91 5.49 6.03
N VAL A 92 -2.02 5.19 7.33
CA VAL A 92 -2.46 6.16 8.32
C VAL A 92 -1.23 6.75 8.97
N VAL A 93 -1.15 8.07 8.99
CA VAL A 93 -0.06 8.84 9.60
C VAL A 93 -0.64 9.71 10.71
N ILE A 94 -0.04 9.65 11.89
CA ILE A 94 -0.49 10.35 13.10
C ILE A 94 0.66 11.18 13.63
N GLY A 95 0.39 12.44 13.94
CA GLY A 95 1.40 13.39 14.36
C GLY A 95 0.79 14.68 14.87
N HIS A 96 1.65 15.62 15.28
CA HIS A 96 1.24 16.94 15.77
C HIS A 96 1.53 18.01 14.72
N ASP A 97 0.63 19.00 14.57
CA ASP A 97 0.79 20.12 13.62
C ASP A 97 1.26 19.70 12.23
N MET A 98 0.72 18.58 11.74
CA MET A 98 1.10 18.03 10.44
C MET A 98 0.50 18.86 9.32
N ASN A 99 1.34 19.22 8.35
CA ASN A 99 0.87 19.72 7.07
C ASN A 99 0.59 18.53 6.14
N HIS A 100 -0.68 18.30 5.81
CA HIS A 100 -1.09 17.18 4.98
C HIS A 100 -0.37 17.15 3.62
N ASN A 101 -0.25 18.29 2.95
CA ASN A 101 0.36 18.37 1.62
C ASN A 101 1.86 18.08 1.68
N GLU A 102 2.57 18.54 2.71
CA GLU A 102 3.99 18.22 2.89
C GLU A 102 4.22 16.75 3.21
N ILE A 103 3.33 16.12 3.98
CA ILE A 103 3.38 14.68 4.28
C ILE A 103 3.16 13.88 2.99
N VAL A 104 2.12 14.21 2.21
CA VAL A 104 1.84 13.54 0.93
C VAL A 104 2.99 13.72 -0.05
N ALA A 105 3.53 14.94 -0.18
CA ALA A 105 4.68 15.21 -1.04
C ALA A 105 5.97 14.49 -0.60
N ALA A 106 6.07 14.06 0.66
CA ALA A 106 7.19 13.26 1.14
C ALA A 106 7.06 11.75 0.83
N LEU A 107 5.89 11.30 0.34
CA LEU A 107 5.61 9.92 -0.04
C LEU A 107 5.80 9.65 -1.55
N GLU A 108 5.89 10.71 -2.36
CA GLU A 108 6.27 10.68 -3.79
C GLU A 108 7.80 10.72 -3.95
#